data_AF-A0A2H3DLS3-F1
#
_entry.id   AF-A0A2H3DLS3-F1
#
_cell.length_a   1.000
_cell.length_b   1.000
_cell.length_c   1.000
_cell.angle_alpha   90.00
_cell.angle_beta   90.00
_cell.angle_gamma   90.00
#
_symmetry.space_group_name_H-M   'P 1'
#
loop_
_entity.id
_entity.type
_entity.pdbx_description
1 polymer ?
#
loop_
_entity_poly.entity_id
_entity_poly.type
_entity_poly.pdbx_seq_one_letter_code
_entity_poly.pdbx_strand_id
1 'polypeptide(L)'
;MDHGASSSVTDQSLAGESAGDIDRKLIQGMISDAPAAAAKFKVSTLLTIGGKNLRKRKQPMQAGTSDEQPTAKHSKSASKTNDKAFKFVNYIYICKKDPPKAQKPPSQSNSKINYDLYIEKGPFKFTSNQPFEDYTTVIAAMLQCHKSKLILDELKYKQKVPQTSQIHSLTSDLAFTSLIEEMRAAKTVNKWIMYIFSPAPICPASDEVWWTTTNEDGQELVPSGFDFSQLEWQGTEDSIATQRKKFNDTVKPFIVKLEEKFLVDNFLTLFPG
;
A
#
# COMPACT_ATOMS: atom_id res chain seq x y z
N MET A 1 -80.23 24.41 37.62
CA MET A 1 -80.65 23.04 37.26
C MET A 1 -79.43 22.30 36.77
N ASP A 2 -78.81 21.63 37.72
CA ASP A 2 -78.35 20.25 37.72
C ASP A 2 -77.75 19.50 36.51
N HIS A 3 -76.79 18.66 36.93
CA HIS A 3 -76.12 17.49 36.31
C HIS A 3 -75.10 17.80 35.18
N GLY A 4 -73.82 17.44 35.26
CA GLY A 4 -73.14 16.41 36.04
C GLY A 4 -72.77 15.24 35.12
N ALA A 5 -71.51 15.14 34.69
CA ALA A 5 -70.90 13.90 34.22
C ALA A 5 -69.37 14.00 34.29
N SER A 6 -68.83 13.24 35.23
CA SER A 6 -67.42 12.96 35.45
C SER A 6 -67.02 11.75 34.61
N SER A 7 -65.86 11.78 33.96
CA SER A 7 -65.18 10.57 33.50
C SER A 7 -63.67 10.76 33.48
N SER A 8 -63.03 10.10 34.44
CA SER A 8 -61.60 9.84 34.55
C SER A 8 -61.16 8.74 33.57
N VAL A 9 -60.09 8.93 32.80
CA VAL A 9 -59.33 7.83 32.19
C VAL A 9 -57.82 8.17 32.22
N THR A 10 -57.15 7.53 33.18
CA THR A 10 -55.82 6.90 33.16
C THR A 10 -54.73 7.46 32.23
N ASP A 11 -53.77 8.15 32.83
CA ASP A 11 -52.40 8.30 32.33
C ASP A 11 -51.72 6.91 32.23
N GLN A 12 -51.34 6.52 31.01
CA GLN A 12 -50.32 5.50 30.79
C GLN A 12 -49.03 6.18 30.35
N SER A 13 -48.08 6.21 31.28
CA SER A 13 -46.68 6.57 31.05
C SER A 13 -46.04 5.51 30.15
N LEU A 14 -45.80 5.85 28.88
CA LEU A 14 -44.93 5.10 27.98
C LEU A 14 -43.50 5.61 28.19
N ALA A 15 -42.72 4.80 28.90
CA ALA A 15 -41.27 4.94 28.96
C ALA A 15 -40.70 4.89 27.53
N GLY A 16 -39.98 5.93 27.13
CA GLY A 16 -39.29 5.98 25.86
C GLY A 16 -38.17 4.94 25.82
N GLU A 17 -38.40 3.82 25.14
CA GLU A 17 -37.33 3.00 24.60
C GLU A 17 -36.59 3.85 23.56
N SER A 18 -35.31 4.12 23.81
CA SER A 18 -34.48 4.87 22.87
C SER A 18 -34.32 4.06 21.58
N ALA A 19 -34.28 4.73 20.44
CA ALA A 19 -34.13 4.11 19.12
C ALA A 19 -32.90 3.18 19.01
N GLY A 20 -31.92 3.28 19.93
CA GLY A 20 -30.77 2.38 20.00
C GLY A 20 -31.07 0.98 20.55
N ASP A 21 -32.14 0.78 21.33
CA ASP A 21 -32.47 -0.53 21.93
C ASP A 21 -33.25 -1.44 20.98
N ILE A 22 -34.03 -0.86 20.07
CA ILE A 22 -34.78 -1.59 19.05
C ILE A 22 -33.80 -2.24 18.05
N ASP A 23 -32.76 -1.50 17.66
CA ASP A 23 -31.76 -1.96 16.69
C ASP A 23 -30.89 -3.10 17.27
N ARG A 24 -30.60 -3.07 18.58
CA ARG A 24 -29.82 -4.11 19.26
C ARG A 24 -30.56 -5.45 19.35
N LYS A 25 -31.87 -5.43 19.64
CA LYS A 25 -32.70 -6.64 19.67
C LYS A 25 -32.88 -7.24 18.26
N LEU A 26 -33.01 -6.40 17.23
CA LEU A 26 -33.13 -6.84 15.84
C LEU A 26 -31.84 -7.54 15.35
N ILE A 27 -30.68 -6.95 15.64
CA ILE A 27 -29.37 -7.54 15.29
C ILE A 27 -29.14 -8.86 16.06
N GLN A 28 -29.56 -8.94 17.32
CA GLN A 28 -29.36 -10.14 18.13
C GLN A 28 -30.28 -11.30 17.70
N GLY A 29 -31.47 -11.02 17.19
CA GLY A 29 -32.36 -12.02 16.57
C GLY A 29 -31.78 -12.61 15.27
N MET A 30 -31.20 -11.77 14.40
CA MET A 30 -30.62 -12.24 13.13
C MET A 30 -29.42 -13.18 13.30
N ILE A 31 -28.71 -13.11 14.43
CA ILE A 31 -27.57 -14.00 14.74
C ILE A 31 -28.06 -15.39 15.18
N SER A 32 -29.28 -15.51 15.71
CA SER A 32 -29.84 -16.78 16.19
C SER A 32 -30.40 -17.67 15.06
N ASP A 33 -30.82 -17.08 13.94
CA ASP A 33 -31.48 -17.82 12.85
C ASP A 33 -30.51 -18.41 11.79
N ALA A 34 -29.21 -18.10 11.88
CA ALA A 34 -28.21 -18.60 10.91
C ALA A 34 -26.87 -18.99 11.56
N PRO A 35 -26.82 -20.04 12.40
CA PRO A 35 -25.57 -20.48 13.06
C PRO A 35 -24.45 -20.87 12.07
N ALA A 36 -24.78 -21.18 10.82
CA ALA A 36 -23.81 -21.48 9.77
C ALA A 36 -23.07 -20.24 9.20
N ALA A 37 -23.62 -19.03 9.34
CA ALA A 37 -22.99 -17.79 8.88
C ALA A 37 -22.01 -17.19 9.92
N ALA A 38 -22.23 -17.46 11.21
CA ALA A 38 -21.35 -17.01 12.30
C ALA A 38 -19.98 -17.73 12.34
N ALA A 39 -19.83 -18.85 11.64
CA ALA A 39 -18.59 -19.62 11.59
C ALA A 39 -17.49 -18.97 10.71
N LYS A 40 -17.83 -18.01 9.85
CA LYS A 40 -16.87 -17.37 8.93
C LYS A 40 -16.26 -16.06 9.43
N PHE A 41 -16.71 -15.54 10.57
CA PHE A 41 -16.20 -14.28 11.14
C PHE A 41 -15.22 -14.46 12.32
N LYS A 42 -14.74 -15.68 12.58
CA LYS A 42 -13.70 -15.95 13.58
C LYS A 42 -12.32 -16.09 12.92
N VAL A 43 -11.80 -15.03 12.33
CA VAL A 43 -10.36 -14.91 12.05
C VAL A 43 -9.90 -13.47 12.29
N SER A 44 -8.91 -13.35 13.18
CA SER A 44 -8.03 -12.19 13.43
C SER A 44 -8.50 -11.06 14.35
N THR A 45 -8.79 -11.40 15.61
CA THR A 45 -8.31 -10.57 16.74
C THR A 45 -7.15 -11.30 17.41
N LEU A 46 -5.91 -10.89 17.09
CA LEU A 46 -4.72 -11.35 17.80
C LEU A 46 -4.40 -10.37 18.93
N LEU A 47 -5.10 -10.53 20.06
CA LEU A 47 -4.68 -10.02 21.35
C LEU A 47 -3.83 -11.12 21.99
N THR A 48 -2.51 -11.03 21.86
CA THR A 48 -1.58 -11.88 22.61
C THR A 48 -0.89 -11.05 23.68
N ILE A 49 -1.53 -10.98 24.84
CA ILE A 49 -0.89 -10.68 26.12
C ILE A 49 -1.09 -11.92 27.00
N GLY A 50 0.01 -12.45 27.55
CA GLY A 50 0.03 -13.56 28.51
C GLY A 50 0.78 -14.77 27.94
N GLY A 51 2.01 -15.08 28.36
CA GLY A 51 2.53 -15.01 29.71
C GLY A 51 2.07 -16.24 30.50
N LYS A 52 2.73 -17.38 30.33
CA LYS A 52 2.56 -18.57 31.18
C LYS A 52 3.91 -19.27 31.36
N ASN A 53 4.55 -19.00 32.49
CA ASN A 53 5.46 -19.94 33.15
C ASN A 53 5.22 -19.82 34.66
N LEU A 54 4.27 -20.63 35.14
CA LEU A 54 3.97 -20.83 36.55
C LEU A 54 4.45 -22.23 36.91
N ARG A 55 5.46 -22.34 37.79
CA ARG A 55 5.61 -23.53 38.64
C ARG A 55 6.30 -23.18 39.98
N LYS A 56 5.58 -23.53 41.05
CA LYS A 56 5.97 -23.71 42.47
C LYS A 56 6.00 -22.42 43.29
N ARG A 57 4.92 -22.07 44.01
CA ARG A 57 4.35 -22.65 45.24
C ARG A 57 5.27 -22.48 46.46
N LYS A 58 4.99 -21.46 47.27
CA LYS A 58 4.86 -21.49 48.74
C LYS A 58 4.22 -20.18 49.21
N GLN A 59 3.08 -20.29 49.90
CA GLN A 59 2.51 -19.20 50.73
C GLN A 59 3.36 -19.01 52.00
N PRO A 60 3.20 -17.90 52.74
CA PRO A 60 2.12 -17.80 53.73
C PRO A 60 1.34 -16.47 53.69
N MET A 61 0.19 -16.52 54.37
CA MET A 61 -0.84 -15.52 54.58
C MET A 61 -0.32 -14.16 55.09
N GLN A 62 -0.98 -13.07 54.70
CA GLN A 62 -1.50 -12.08 55.65
C GLN A 62 -2.64 -11.27 55.03
N ALA A 63 -3.64 -11.03 55.87
CA ALA A 63 -4.87 -10.30 55.59
C ALA A 63 -4.63 -8.78 55.56
N GLY A 64 -5.38 -8.07 54.74
CA GLY A 64 -5.38 -6.61 54.71
C GLY A 64 -6.38 -6.06 53.70
N THR A 65 -7.57 -5.75 54.21
CA THR A 65 -8.62 -4.92 53.59
C THR A 65 -8.09 -3.53 53.22
N SER A 66 -8.44 -3.01 52.03
CA SER A 66 -9.01 -1.67 51.88
C SER A 66 -9.42 -1.41 50.43
N ASP A 67 -10.64 -0.93 50.26
CA ASP A 67 -11.11 -0.17 49.12
C ASP A 67 -10.15 0.98 48.80
N GLU A 68 -9.81 1.17 47.52
CA GLU A 68 -9.61 2.52 46.98
C GLU A 68 -9.74 2.56 45.45
N GLN A 69 -10.75 3.29 45.02
CA GLN A 69 -11.09 3.72 43.67
C GLN A 69 -10.12 4.82 43.19
N PRO A 70 -9.59 4.78 41.94
CA PRO A 70 -9.02 5.98 41.34
C PRO A 70 -9.97 6.60 40.32
N THR A 71 -10.23 7.87 40.58
CA THR A 71 -10.95 8.85 39.80
C THR A 71 -10.24 9.24 38.49
N ALA A 72 -11.06 9.36 37.45
CA ALA A 72 -11.13 10.44 36.45
C ALA A 72 -9.87 11.29 36.09
N LYS A 73 -9.74 11.46 34.76
CA LYS A 73 -9.34 12.68 34.02
C LYS A 73 -7.84 13.05 34.00
N HIS A 74 -7.18 12.55 32.96
CA HIS A 74 -6.18 13.33 32.22
C HIS A 74 -6.59 13.45 30.75
N SER A 75 -7.53 14.36 30.46
CA SER A 75 -7.64 14.97 29.14
C SER A 75 -6.42 15.88 28.97
N LYS A 76 -5.35 15.31 28.43
CA LYS A 76 -4.12 16.01 28.09
C LYS A 76 -4.47 16.98 26.95
N SER A 77 -4.63 18.26 27.29
CA SER A 77 -4.81 19.33 26.32
C SER A 77 -3.61 19.31 25.38
N ALA A 78 -3.87 19.09 24.10
CA ALA A 78 -2.89 19.21 23.03
C ALA A 78 -2.40 20.67 23.03
N SER A 79 -1.22 20.89 23.59
CA SER A 79 -0.53 22.18 23.47
C SER A 79 -0.31 22.43 21.99
N LYS A 80 -0.83 23.56 21.48
CA LYS A 80 -0.54 24.09 20.15
C LYS A 80 0.96 24.36 20.03
N THR A 81 1.74 23.33 19.74
CA THR A 81 3.11 23.46 19.29
C THR A 81 3.04 24.08 17.89
N ASN A 82 3.67 25.24 17.72
CA ASN A 82 3.88 25.84 16.41
C ASN A 82 4.64 24.83 15.55
N ASP A 83 3.91 24.10 14.71
CA ASP A 83 4.47 23.10 13.83
C ASP A 83 5.27 23.78 12.73
N LYS A 84 6.58 23.87 12.97
CA LYS A 84 7.51 24.34 11.97
C LYS A 84 7.48 23.38 10.79
N ALA A 85 7.12 23.91 9.62
CA ALA A 85 7.18 23.14 8.38
C ALA A 85 8.58 22.57 8.16
N PHE A 86 8.67 21.31 7.77
CA PHE A 86 9.92 20.63 7.45
C PHE A 86 9.90 20.11 6.03
N LYS A 87 11.09 19.85 5.49
CA LYS A 87 11.27 19.29 4.14
C LYS A 87 11.51 17.79 4.25
N PHE A 88 10.92 17.03 3.34
CA PHE A 88 11.12 15.59 3.23
C PHE A 88 11.36 15.20 1.77
N VAL A 89 11.87 13.99 1.56
CA VAL A 89 12.30 13.48 0.25
C VAL A 89 11.52 12.23 -0.11
N ASN A 90 10.99 12.18 -1.31
CA ASN A 90 10.33 10.99 -1.85
C ASN A 90 11.09 10.43 -3.05
N TYR A 91 11.15 9.11 -3.10
CA TYR A 91 11.43 8.32 -4.30
C TYR A 91 10.13 7.65 -4.72
N ILE A 92 9.79 7.74 -6.00
CA ILE A 92 8.56 7.17 -6.55
C ILE A 92 8.93 5.93 -7.34
N TYR A 93 8.43 4.78 -6.91
CA TYR A 93 8.58 3.48 -7.55
C TYR A 93 7.32 3.17 -8.34
N ILE A 94 7.44 3.16 -9.67
CA ILE A 94 6.33 2.91 -10.59
C ILE A 94 6.42 1.46 -11.05
N CYS A 95 5.36 0.67 -10.87
CA CYS A 95 5.36 -0.73 -11.30
C CYS A 95 5.47 -0.82 -12.83
N LYS A 96 6.36 -1.67 -13.34
CA LYS A 96 6.47 -1.98 -14.77
C LYS A 96 5.22 -2.71 -15.26
N LYS A 97 4.86 -2.52 -16.52
CA LYS A 97 3.72 -3.23 -17.13
C LYS A 97 4.08 -4.69 -17.37
N ASP A 98 3.10 -5.57 -17.20
CA ASP A 98 3.18 -7.01 -17.51
C ASP A 98 4.46 -7.71 -17.01
N PRO A 99 4.75 -7.69 -15.69
CA PRO A 99 5.86 -8.46 -15.17
C PRO A 99 5.65 -9.95 -15.49
N PRO A 100 6.73 -10.72 -15.77
CA PRO A 100 6.62 -12.13 -16.11
C PRO A 100 5.68 -12.85 -15.13
N LYS A 101 4.80 -13.73 -15.62
CA LYS A 101 3.71 -14.34 -14.81
C LYS A 101 4.14 -14.95 -13.46
N ALA A 102 5.43 -15.29 -13.30
CA ALA A 102 6.02 -15.79 -12.06
C ALA A 102 6.39 -14.71 -11.02
N GLN A 103 6.38 -13.42 -11.38
CA GLN A 103 6.83 -12.29 -10.58
C GLN A 103 5.72 -11.25 -10.39
N LYS A 104 4.50 -11.70 -10.11
CA LYS A 104 3.43 -10.77 -9.74
C LYS A 104 3.89 -9.87 -8.58
N PRO A 105 3.63 -8.56 -8.63
CA PRO A 105 3.93 -7.69 -7.50
C PRO A 105 3.22 -8.25 -6.26
N PRO A 106 3.89 -8.25 -5.10
CA PRO A 106 3.39 -8.93 -3.93
C PRO A 106 1.99 -8.42 -3.54
N SER A 107 1.02 -9.32 -3.62
CA SER A 107 -0.32 -9.09 -3.11
C SER A 107 -0.28 -9.10 -1.58
N GLN A 108 -0.40 -7.91 -0.98
CA GLN A 108 -0.90 -7.62 0.37
C GLN A 108 -0.28 -8.27 1.62
N SER A 109 0.64 -9.22 1.52
CA SER A 109 1.34 -9.78 2.70
C SER A 109 2.75 -9.21 2.79
N ASN A 110 3.30 -9.14 4.02
CA ASN A 110 4.64 -8.64 4.41
C ASN A 110 5.87 -9.20 3.65
N SER A 111 5.66 -9.82 2.49
CA SER A 111 6.64 -10.21 1.51
C SER A 111 7.55 -9.05 1.08
N LYS A 112 8.82 -9.39 0.94
CA LYS A 112 9.91 -8.50 0.53
C LYS A 112 9.55 -7.85 -0.80
N ILE A 113 9.58 -6.52 -0.85
CA ILE A 113 9.37 -5.76 -2.10
C ILE A 113 10.47 -6.17 -3.09
N ASN A 114 10.07 -6.64 -4.27
CA ASN A 114 10.98 -6.85 -5.37
C ASN A 114 11.13 -5.53 -6.16
N TYR A 115 12.21 -4.80 -5.92
CA TYR A 115 12.46 -3.51 -6.55
C TYR A 115 12.70 -3.60 -8.06
N ASP A 116 13.07 -4.78 -8.58
CA ASP A 116 13.30 -4.98 -10.02
C ASP A 116 12.01 -4.79 -10.85
N LEU A 117 10.85 -4.99 -10.20
CA LEU A 117 9.51 -4.78 -10.77
C LEU A 117 9.12 -3.31 -10.91
N TYR A 118 9.96 -2.40 -10.43
CA TYR A 118 9.65 -0.98 -10.39
C TYR A 118 10.70 -0.17 -11.15
N ILE A 119 10.27 1.01 -11.60
CA ILE A 119 11.14 2.09 -12.05
C ILE A 119 11.20 3.11 -10.94
N GLU A 120 12.42 3.45 -10.54
CA GLU A 120 12.65 4.52 -9.57
C GLU A 120 12.65 5.89 -10.28
N LYS A 121 11.90 6.84 -9.72
CA LYS A 121 11.92 8.26 -10.08
C LYS A 121 12.21 9.09 -8.83
N GLY A 122 12.95 10.18 -9.00
CA GLY A 122 13.36 11.07 -7.91
C GLY A 122 14.88 11.12 -7.75
N PRO A 123 15.39 11.68 -6.64
CA PRO A 123 14.65 12.15 -5.47
C PRO A 123 13.85 13.43 -5.70
N PHE A 124 12.68 13.53 -5.07
CA PHE A 124 11.81 14.71 -5.11
C PHE A 124 11.66 15.31 -3.71
N LYS A 125 11.69 16.64 -3.61
CA LYS A 125 11.63 17.36 -2.33
C LYS A 125 10.24 17.95 -2.12
N PHE A 126 9.68 17.74 -0.94
CA PHE A 126 8.35 18.19 -0.55
C PHE A 126 8.39 18.94 0.78
N THR A 127 7.34 19.69 1.09
CA THR A 127 7.18 20.40 2.36
C THR A 127 6.00 19.85 3.16
N SER A 128 6.15 19.73 4.47
CA SER A 128 5.14 19.10 5.35
C SER A 128 3.84 19.89 5.51
N ASN A 129 3.79 21.14 5.04
CA ASN A 129 2.64 22.04 5.15
C ASN A 129 1.81 22.11 3.87
N GLN A 130 2.21 21.42 2.80
CA GLN A 130 1.44 21.40 1.56
C GLN A 130 0.19 20.51 1.77
N PRO A 131 -0.97 20.86 1.19
CA PRO A 131 -2.15 20.00 1.22
C PRO A 131 -1.93 18.75 0.36
N PHE A 132 -2.69 17.69 0.64
CA PHE A 132 -2.60 16.43 -0.12
C PHE A 132 -2.91 16.63 -1.61
N GLU A 133 -3.80 17.55 -1.94
CA GLU A 133 -4.15 17.86 -3.33
C GLU A 133 -2.96 18.44 -4.12
N ASP A 134 -2.23 19.38 -3.53
CA ASP A 134 -1.02 19.94 -4.16
C ASP A 134 0.07 18.88 -4.25
N TYR A 135 0.23 18.06 -3.21
CA TYR A 135 1.17 16.95 -3.21
C TYR A 135 0.95 15.98 -4.37
N THR A 136 -0.29 15.55 -4.60
CA THR A 136 -0.64 14.64 -5.71
C THR A 136 -0.48 15.30 -7.08
N THR A 137 -0.78 16.60 -7.17
CA THR A 137 -0.56 17.41 -8.39
C THR A 137 0.91 17.50 -8.74
N VAL A 138 1.77 17.76 -7.75
CA VAL A 138 3.23 17.79 -7.93
C VAL A 138 3.78 16.42 -8.30
N ILE A 139 3.27 15.33 -7.70
CA ILE A 139 3.63 13.96 -8.11
C ILE A 139 3.28 13.73 -9.58
N ALA A 140 2.05 14.05 -10.00
CA ALA A 140 1.63 13.87 -11.38
C ALA A 140 2.53 14.65 -12.36
N ALA A 141 2.84 15.91 -12.03
CA ALA A 141 3.76 16.74 -12.82
C ALA A 141 5.18 16.15 -12.89
N MET A 142 5.73 15.66 -11.78
CA MET A 142 7.04 14.99 -11.72
C MET A 142 7.08 13.69 -12.53
N LEU A 143 5.95 12.99 -12.56
CA LEU A 143 5.74 11.81 -13.40
C LEU A 143 5.33 12.17 -14.83
N GLN A 144 5.34 13.45 -15.21
CA GLN A 144 4.97 13.92 -16.55
C GLN A 144 3.63 13.33 -17.04
N CYS A 145 2.69 13.14 -16.12
CA CYS A 145 1.38 12.55 -16.39
C CYS A 145 0.26 13.44 -15.85
N HIS A 146 -0.93 13.33 -16.43
CA HIS A 146 -2.09 14.06 -15.95
C HIS A 146 -2.57 13.48 -14.61
N LYS A 147 -3.01 14.32 -13.67
CA LYS A 147 -3.45 13.93 -12.32
C LYS A 147 -4.52 12.83 -12.35
N SER A 148 -5.44 12.85 -13.32
CA SER A 148 -6.49 11.83 -13.48
C SER A 148 -5.99 10.45 -13.94
N LYS A 149 -4.74 10.34 -14.41
CA LYS A 149 -4.11 9.07 -14.82
C LYS A 149 -3.31 8.42 -13.69
N LEU A 150 -3.10 9.16 -12.60
CA LEU A 150 -2.52 8.64 -11.38
C LEU A 150 -3.59 7.81 -10.65
N ILE A 151 -3.31 6.53 -10.43
CA ILE A 151 -4.22 5.63 -9.69
C ILE A 151 -4.00 5.87 -8.19
N LEU A 152 -4.64 6.92 -7.67
CA LEU A 152 -4.50 7.38 -6.28
C LEU A 152 -4.86 6.28 -5.27
N ASP A 153 -5.89 5.50 -5.60
CA ASP A 153 -6.51 4.45 -4.78
C ASP A 153 -5.55 3.30 -4.44
N GLU A 154 -4.46 3.18 -5.20
CA GLU A 154 -3.45 2.15 -5.04
C GLU A 154 -2.09 2.69 -4.60
N LEU A 155 -1.98 4.01 -4.38
CA LEU A 155 -0.74 4.59 -3.88
C LEU A 155 -0.42 4.04 -2.50
N LYS A 156 0.84 3.70 -2.30
CA LYS A 156 1.37 3.20 -1.04
C LYS A 156 2.64 3.92 -0.68
N TYR A 157 2.98 3.97 0.60
CA TYR A 157 4.22 4.54 1.09
C TYR A 157 4.94 3.63 2.07
N LYS A 158 6.25 3.79 2.17
CA LYS A 158 7.12 3.09 3.13
C LYS A 158 8.34 3.94 3.48
N GLN A 159 8.69 4.02 4.76
CA GLN A 159 9.93 4.72 5.18
C GLN A 159 11.16 3.98 4.68
N LYS A 160 12.15 4.70 4.15
CA LYS A 160 13.42 4.09 3.72
C LYS A 160 14.16 3.42 4.88
N VAL A 161 14.09 4.01 6.07
CA VAL A 161 14.74 3.51 7.29
C VAL A 161 13.71 3.47 8.44
N PRO A 162 13.51 2.32 9.11
CA PRO A 162 14.18 1.04 8.89
C PRO A 162 13.68 0.34 7.61
N GLN A 163 14.53 -0.50 7.01
CA GLN A 163 14.17 -1.28 5.80
C GLN A 163 12.98 -2.21 6.03
N THR A 164 12.72 -2.58 7.29
CA THR A 164 11.61 -3.44 7.73
C THR A 164 10.31 -2.68 8.01
N SER A 165 10.23 -1.39 7.69
CA SER A 165 9.00 -0.61 7.86
C SER A 165 7.84 -1.21 7.06
N GLN A 166 6.64 -1.08 7.63
CA GLN A 166 5.41 -1.54 6.99
C GLN A 166 5.05 -0.63 5.81
N ILE A 167 4.33 -1.19 4.84
CA ILE A 167 3.80 -0.44 3.71
C ILE A 167 2.40 0.04 4.11
N HIS A 168 2.17 1.33 3.98
CA HIS A 168 0.90 1.98 4.30
C HIS A 168 0.24 2.52 3.04
N SER A 169 -1.09 2.63 3.03
CA SER A 169 -1.82 3.23 1.92
C SER A 169 -1.69 4.76 1.94
N LEU A 170 -1.62 5.39 0.76
CA LEU A 170 -1.54 6.85 0.57
C LEU A 170 -2.69 7.34 -0.32
N THR A 171 -3.92 6.97 0.04
CA THR A 171 -5.10 7.14 -0.82
C THR A 171 -5.96 8.36 -0.45
N SER A 172 -5.66 9.04 0.66
CA SER A 172 -6.49 10.11 1.20
C SER A 172 -5.67 11.17 1.94
N ASP A 173 -6.28 12.33 2.14
CA ASP A 173 -5.72 13.43 2.94
C ASP A 173 -5.43 13.00 4.39
N LEU A 174 -6.28 12.14 4.97
CA LEU A 174 -6.05 11.57 6.30
C LEU A 174 -4.79 10.70 6.33
N ALA A 175 -4.58 9.87 5.30
CA ALA A 175 -3.39 9.03 5.19
C ALA A 175 -2.13 9.88 4.99
N PHE A 176 -2.22 10.95 4.20
CA PHE A 176 -1.14 11.92 4.03
C PHE A 176 -0.80 12.65 5.34
N THR A 177 -1.80 13.12 6.08
CA THR A 177 -1.61 13.74 7.40
C THR A 177 -0.92 12.78 8.37
N SER A 178 -1.36 11.51 8.39
CA SER A 178 -0.74 10.45 9.20
C SER A 178 0.74 10.24 8.83
N LEU A 179 1.05 10.23 7.53
CA LEU A 179 2.43 10.17 7.02
C LEU A 179 3.27 11.36 7.52
N ILE A 180 2.74 12.59 7.45
CA ILE A 180 3.44 13.79 7.93
C ILE A 180 3.69 13.72 9.44
N GLU A 181 2.70 13.29 10.23
CA GLU A 181 2.84 13.10 11.68
C GLU A 181 3.89 12.03 12.03
N GLU A 182 3.91 10.92 11.29
CA GLU A 182 4.91 9.86 11.45
C GLU A 182 6.32 10.38 11.19
N MET A 183 6.51 11.16 10.12
CA MET A 183 7.79 11.81 9.82
C MET A 183 8.17 12.85 10.86
N ARG A 184 7.20 13.59 11.41
CA ARG A 184 7.46 14.55 12.48
C ARG A 184 7.89 13.88 13.77
N ALA A 185 7.27 12.75 14.11
CA ALA A 185 7.66 11.94 15.26
C ALA A 185 9.06 11.32 15.08
N ALA A 186 9.50 11.16 13.83
CA ALA A 186 10.83 10.66 13.52
C ALA A 186 11.92 11.69 13.86
N LYS A 187 12.77 11.33 14.82
CA LYS A 187 13.84 12.22 15.34
C LYS A 187 15.02 12.43 14.39
N THR A 188 15.11 11.71 13.28
CA THR A 188 16.30 11.72 12.41
C THR A 188 15.93 12.07 10.97
N VAL A 189 16.73 12.92 10.34
CA VAL A 189 16.53 13.39 8.95
C VAL A 189 16.49 12.21 7.95
N ASN A 190 17.23 11.13 8.21
CA ASN A 190 17.22 9.93 7.36
C ASN A 190 15.85 9.23 7.32
N LYS A 191 14.98 9.47 8.30
CA LYS A 191 13.60 8.96 8.33
C LYS A 191 12.61 9.85 7.59
N TRP A 192 13.04 11.02 7.11
CA TRP A 192 12.26 11.88 6.22
C TRP A 192 12.46 11.52 4.74
N ILE A 193 12.94 10.29 4.48
CA ILE A 193 13.07 9.74 3.14
C ILE A 193 12.03 8.62 2.99
N MET A 194 11.14 8.80 2.02
CA MET A 194 10.00 7.93 1.77
C MET A 194 10.09 7.28 0.40
N TYR A 195 9.63 6.04 0.32
CA TYR A 195 9.36 5.34 -0.93
C TYR A 195 7.86 5.35 -1.17
N ILE A 196 7.44 5.90 -2.30
CA ILE A 196 6.06 5.90 -2.76
C ILE A 196 5.94 4.83 -3.85
N PHE A 197 5.08 3.85 -3.66
CA PHE A 197 4.80 2.83 -4.67
C PHE A 197 3.52 3.21 -5.40
N SER A 198 3.61 3.27 -6.73
CA SER A 198 2.50 3.62 -7.61
C SER A 198 2.34 2.53 -8.67
N PRO A 199 1.11 2.19 -9.08
CA PRO A 199 0.91 1.42 -10.30
C PRO A 199 1.43 2.19 -11.51
N ALA A 200 1.58 1.49 -12.63
CA ALA A 200 1.77 2.17 -13.92
C ALA A 200 0.60 3.16 -14.16
N PRO A 201 0.87 4.43 -14.50
CA PRO A 201 -0.19 5.34 -14.92
C PRO A 201 -0.99 4.77 -16.09
N ILE A 202 -2.29 5.08 -16.12
CA ILE A 202 -3.18 4.59 -17.18
C ILE A 202 -2.72 5.17 -18.52
N CYS A 203 -2.30 4.30 -19.43
CA CYS A 203 -1.97 4.68 -20.79
C CYS A 203 -3.26 4.88 -21.61
N PRO A 204 -3.39 5.98 -22.37
CA PRO A 204 -4.42 6.09 -23.39
C PRO A 204 -4.45 4.87 -24.31
N ALA A 205 -5.65 4.46 -24.73
CA ALA A 205 -5.82 3.48 -25.79
C ALA A 205 -5.69 4.09 -27.20
N SER A 206 -5.61 5.42 -27.34
CA SER A 206 -5.52 6.12 -28.62
C SER A 206 -4.87 7.51 -28.47
N ASP A 207 -4.33 8.04 -29.57
CA ASP A 207 -3.72 9.37 -29.83
C ASP A 207 -4.61 10.58 -29.50
N GLU A 208 -5.30 10.54 -28.37
CA GLU A 208 -6.05 11.67 -27.89
C GLU A 208 -5.00 12.59 -27.24
N VAL A 209 -4.72 13.68 -27.95
CA VAL A 209 -3.71 14.71 -27.68
C VAL A 209 -4.06 15.38 -26.34
N TRP A 210 -3.76 14.71 -25.23
CA TRP A 210 -4.03 15.21 -23.87
C TRP A 210 -2.95 16.15 -23.36
N TRP A 211 -1.95 16.43 -24.20
CA TRP A 211 -0.70 17.08 -23.84
C TRP A 211 -0.58 18.51 -24.39
N THR A 212 -1.56 19.05 -25.12
CA THR A 212 -1.54 20.47 -25.47
C THR A 212 -1.85 21.31 -24.24
N THR A 213 -0.82 21.62 -23.45
CA THR A 213 -0.87 22.74 -22.52
C THR A 213 -0.67 24.00 -23.35
N THR A 214 -1.77 24.69 -23.64
CA THR A 214 -1.71 26.01 -24.26
C THR A 214 -1.16 26.98 -23.22
N ASN A 215 0.01 27.56 -23.46
CA ASN A 215 0.51 28.65 -22.63
C ASN A 215 -0.39 29.89 -22.75
N GLU A 216 -0.24 30.83 -21.82
CA GLU A 216 -0.99 32.12 -21.83
C GLU A 216 -0.81 32.91 -23.16
N ASP A 217 0.27 32.64 -23.90
CA ASP A 217 0.56 33.21 -25.22
C ASP A 217 -0.06 32.44 -26.41
N GLY A 218 -0.88 31.42 -26.17
CA GLY A 218 -1.50 30.61 -27.23
C GLY A 218 -0.56 29.62 -27.92
N GLN A 219 0.69 29.51 -27.48
CA GLN A 219 1.65 28.54 -28.01
C GLN A 219 1.40 27.15 -27.40
N GLU A 220 1.21 26.15 -28.27
CA GLU A 220 1.25 24.74 -27.89
C GLU A 220 2.69 24.38 -27.51
N LEU A 221 2.97 24.31 -26.21
CA LEU A 221 4.14 23.58 -25.74
C LEU A 221 3.81 22.10 -25.85
N VAL A 222 4.60 21.34 -26.60
CA VAL A 222 4.63 19.87 -26.47
C VAL A 222 5.38 19.59 -25.17
N PRO A 223 4.71 19.22 -24.07
CA PRO A 223 5.39 18.77 -22.88
C PRO A 223 6.04 17.44 -23.25
N SER A 224 7.28 17.25 -22.86
CA SER A 224 7.91 15.93 -22.86
C SER A 224 6.99 15.00 -22.07
N GLY A 225 6.19 14.19 -22.77
CA GLY A 225 5.26 13.26 -22.14
C GLY A 225 6.00 12.20 -21.33
N PHE A 226 5.31 11.56 -20.38
CA PHE A 226 5.86 10.41 -19.69
C PHE A 226 6.27 9.32 -20.70
N ASP A 227 7.54 8.95 -20.67
CA ASP A 227 8.09 7.91 -21.53
C ASP A 227 7.64 6.52 -21.07
N PHE A 228 6.53 6.05 -21.66
CA PHE A 228 5.96 4.74 -21.38
C PHE A 228 6.86 3.58 -21.83
N SER A 229 7.84 3.80 -22.72
CA SER A 229 8.77 2.74 -23.14
C SER A 229 9.61 2.23 -21.96
N GLN A 230 9.85 3.07 -20.95
CA GLN A 230 10.57 2.67 -19.75
C GLN A 230 9.78 1.68 -18.90
N LEU A 231 8.44 1.70 -18.99
CA LEU A 231 7.55 0.77 -18.27
C LEU A 231 7.50 -0.61 -18.90
N GLU A 232 7.97 -0.77 -20.14
CA GLU A 232 8.05 -2.07 -20.77
C GLU A 232 9.06 -2.94 -20.01
N TRP A 233 8.62 -4.13 -19.65
CA TRP A 233 9.53 -5.11 -19.07
C TRP A 233 10.50 -5.56 -20.17
N GLN A 234 11.74 -5.06 -20.13
CA GLN A 234 12.82 -5.67 -20.89
C GLN A 234 13.09 -7.05 -20.31
N GLY A 235 12.46 -8.06 -20.90
CA GLY A 235 12.63 -9.44 -20.52
C GLY A 235 14.10 -9.83 -20.58
N THR A 236 14.53 -10.68 -19.65
CA THR A 236 15.80 -11.39 -19.79
C THR A 236 15.85 -12.23 -21.06
N GLU A 237 14.69 -12.51 -21.68
CA GLU A 237 14.56 -13.23 -22.94
C GLU A 237 15.32 -12.55 -24.08
N ASP A 238 15.23 -11.23 -24.22
CA ASP A 238 15.98 -10.50 -25.25
C ASP A 238 17.48 -10.52 -24.97
N SER A 239 17.86 -10.47 -23.69
CA SER A 239 19.25 -10.62 -23.25
C SER A 239 19.79 -12.02 -23.53
N ILE A 240 19.01 -13.07 -23.23
CA ILE A 240 19.34 -14.48 -23.47
C ILE A 240 19.41 -14.76 -24.97
N ALA A 241 18.47 -14.24 -25.76
CA ALA A 241 18.49 -14.38 -27.22
C ALA A 241 19.73 -13.69 -27.81
N THR A 242 20.07 -12.49 -27.33
CA THR A 242 21.27 -11.77 -27.72
C THR A 242 22.55 -12.51 -27.32
N GLN A 243 22.59 -13.06 -26.11
CA GLN A 243 23.72 -13.86 -25.63
C GLN A 243 23.88 -15.16 -26.42
N ARG A 244 22.78 -15.86 -26.71
CA ARG A 244 22.76 -17.07 -27.53
C ARG A 244 23.21 -16.79 -28.96
N LYS A 245 22.76 -15.69 -29.55
CA LYS A 245 23.22 -15.23 -30.87
C LYS A 245 24.73 -14.95 -30.86
N LYS A 246 25.22 -14.17 -29.90
CA LYS A 246 26.67 -13.90 -29.76
C LYS A 246 27.48 -15.18 -29.58
N PHE A 247 27.00 -16.11 -28.76
CA PHE A 247 27.66 -17.40 -28.57
C PHE A 247 27.71 -18.20 -29.87
N ASN A 248 26.58 -18.34 -30.57
CA ASN A 248 26.50 -19.04 -31.84
C ASN A 248 27.42 -18.40 -32.89
N ASP A 249 27.42 -17.07 -33.02
CA ASP A 249 28.27 -16.36 -33.97
C ASP A 249 29.76 -16.55 -33.65
N THR A 250 30.11 -16.60 -32.36
CA THR A 250 31.48 -16.85 -31.90
C THR A 250 31.92 -18.30 -32.16
N VAL A 251 31.04 -19.27 -31.92
CA VAL A 251 31.36 -20.71 -31.97
C VAL A 251 31.28 -21.28 -33.38
N LYS A 252 30.42 -20.74 -34.25
CA LYS A 252 30.22 -21.18 -35.64
C LYS A 252 31.52 -21.37 -36.44
N PRO A 253 32.51 -20.44 -36.45
CA PRO A 253 33.75 -20.66 -37.19
C PRO A 253 34.60 -21.82 -36.63
N PHE A 254 34.48 -22.13 -35.33
CA PHE A 254 35.18 -23.29 -34.74
C PHE A 254 34.51 -24.60 -35.12
N ILE A 255 33.17 -24.63 -35.18
CA ILE A 255 32.42 -25.79 -35.67
C ILE A 255 32.82 -26.10 -37.10
N VAL A 256 32.85 -25.10 -38.00
CA VAL A 256 33.26 -25.29 -39.40
C VAL A 256 34.68 -25.86 -39.49
N LYS A 257 35.64 -25.34 -38.71
CA LYS A 257 37.01 -25.88 -38.67
C LYS A 257 37.09 -27.32 -38.15
N LEU A 258 36.21 -27.69 -37.21
CA LEU A 258 36.14 -29.06 -36.69
C LEU A 258 35.52 -30.01 -37.71
N GLU A 259 34.47 -29.60 -38.42
CA GLU A 259 33.85 -30.39 -39.49
C GLU A 259 34.79 -30.61 -40.68
N GLU A 260 35.61 -29.61 -41.04
CA GLU A 260 36.66 -29.75 -42.05
C GLU A 260 37.75 -30.74 -41.61
N LYS A 261 38.14 -30.70 -40.33
CA LYS A 261 39.22 -31.54 -39.78
C LYS A 261 38.76 -32.97 -39.51
N PHE A 262 37.51 -33.15 -39.13
CA PHE A 262 36.89 -34.41 -38.77
C PHE A 262 35.66 -34.61 -39.63
N LEU A 263 35.87 -35.14 -40.84
CA LEU A 263 34.78 -35.51 -41.72
C LEU A 263 33.83 -36.46 -40.98
N VAL A 264 32.58 -36.06 -40.89
CA VAL A 264 31.54 -36.71 -40.07
C VAL A 264 31.23 -38.15 -40.53
N ASP A 265 31.68 -38.53 -41.73
CA ASP A 265 31.45 -39.85 -42.33
C ASP A 265 32.67 -40.80 -42.31
N ASN A 266 33.68 -40.57 -41.45
CA ASN A 266 34.84 -41.47 -41.37
C ASN A 266 34.58 -42.84 -40.72
N PHE A 267 33.34 -43.13 -40.31
CA PHE A 267 32.99 -44.41 -39.67
C PHE A 267 33.04 -45.62 -40.59
N LEU A 268 32.93 -45.45 -41.91
CA LEU A 268 32.99 -46.56 -42.88
C LEU A 268 34.38 -47.18 -43.02
N THR A 269 35.45 -46.44 -42.74
CA THR A 269 36.84 -46.92 -42.89
C THR A 269 37.49 -47.45 -41.62
N LEU A 270 36.97 -47.12 -40.44
CA LEU A 270 37.57 -47.48 -39.14
C LEU A 270 36.96 -48.71 -38.47
N PHE A 271 35.80 -49.17 -38.94
CA PHE A 271 35.16 -50.40 -38.48
C PHE A 271 34.74 -51.27 -39.68
N PRO A 272 35.69 -52.01 -40.29
CA PRO A 272 35.31 -53.09 -41.19
C PRO A 272 34.62 -54.16 -40.34
N GLY A 273 33.34 -54.41 -40.64
CA GLY A 273 32.61 -55.57 -40.11
C GLY A 273 33.23 -56.89 -40.58
#